data_AF-A0A969CSJ6-F1
#
_entry.id   AF-A0A969CSJ6-F1
#
_cell.length_a   1.000
_cell.length_b   1.000
_cell.length_c   1.000
_cell.angle_alpha   90.00
_cell.angle_beta   90.00
_cell.angle_gamma   90.00
#
_symmetry.space_group_name_H-M   'P 1'
#
loop_
_entity.id
_entity.type
_entity.pdbx_description
1 polymer ?
#
loop_
_entity_poly.entity_id
_entity_poly.type
_entity_poly.pdbx_seq_one_letter_code
_entity_poly.pdbx_strand_id
1 'polypeptide(L)'
;MSDFNFFQNWYPVTPIADLRPDYPTSVTILGVKMVVWKPHNSETYRVFLDRCPHRLAPLSEGRVDEQSGHLMCSYHGWQFDGDGVCQSVPQADPAFQLKQQPQLCVSVLPSREANDLFWIWPDPISADLASQTPLPLSPQIDAKKGFVWDSYVRDLEYDWQTLVENVVDPSHVPFAHHGLQGNRTQASPIPIEITESTTARIEAKTEGRFKTRMTFEPPCRVEYAIAFGDSGKQVGLVAYCIPTEPGKCRIVAQFPRNFALRLHRLIPRWWTHVNTRNAVLDGDMVLLQQQEQNFQLEIQYQNWKTSYKLPTSADRFVIEFRKWFDRNCQSQLPWSKSRTVATTMAFALQRPLHGENRRQMLDRYHQHTQNCHSCRNALKSIQRLQWILLGCFVVGLSVAALLPNQQRFWIGVPLMGIVLLGLSVAAWLRFSLEPKFYFVDYIHPEH
;
A
#
# COMPACT_ATOMS: atom_id res chain seq x y z
N MET A 1 26.02 21.28 -2.57
CA MET A 1 24.67 20.78 -2.27
C MET A 1 24.55 19.41 -2.89
N SER A 2 24.35 18.36 -2.10
CA SER A 2 24.13 17.00 -2.61
C SER A 2 22.66 16.86 -3.02
N ASP A 3 22.41 16.58 -4.30
CA ASP A 3 21.08 16.22 -4.80
C ASP A 3 20.78 14.77 -4.36
N PHE A 4 19.81 14.58 -3.46
CA PHE A 4 19.45 13.26 -2.95
C PHE A 4 18.87 12.40 -4.08
N ASN A 5 19.49 11.24 -4.33
CA ASN A 5 19.08 10.38 -5.45
C ASN A 5 17.96 9.40 -5.04
N PHE A 6 16.71 9.77 -5.28
CA PHE A 6 15.56 8.89 -4.99
C PHE A 6 15.61 7.53 -5.72
N PHE A 7 16.21 7.44 -6.91
CA PHE A 7 16.24 6.18 -7.66
C PHE A 7 17.22 5.15 -7.10
N GLN A 8 18.25 5.60 -6.37
CA GLN A 8 19.29 4.75 -5.78
C GLN A 8 18.98 4.42 -4.33
N ASN A 9 17.79 3.89 -4.08
CA ASN A 9 17.31 3.48 -2.77
C ASN A 9 16.39 2.26 -2.86
N TRP A 10 16.27 1.54 -1.75
CA TRP A 10 15.33 0.42 -1.61
C TRP A 10 13.94 0.90 -1.19
N TYR A 11 12.91 0.44 -1.90
CA TYR A 11 11.51 0.69 -1.59
C TYR A 11 10.74 -0.62 -1.40
N PRO A 12 9.99 -0.79 -0.32
CA PRO A 12 9.05 -1.90 -0.21
C PRO A 12 7.79 -1.57 -0.99
N VAL A 13 7.29 -2.51 -1.80
CA VAL A 13 6.15 -2.26 -2.69
C VAL A 13 4.88 -2.99 -2.26
N THR A 14 5.01 -4.16 -1.62
CA THR A 14 3.89 -4.99 -1.16
C THR A 14 4.38 -6.10 -0.21
N PRO A 15 3.52 -6.64 0.67
CA PRO A 15 3.82 -7.90 1.36
C PRO A 15 4.01 -9.06 0.38
N ILE A 16 4.95 -9.95 0.67
CA ILE A 16 5.24 -11.13 -0.18
C ILE A 16 3.99 -12.01 -0.33
N ALA A 17 3.21 -12.16 0.75
CA ALA A 17 1.96 -12.91 0.75
C ALA A 17 0.86 -12.32 -0.17
N ASP A 18 1.03 -11.08 -0.62
CA ASP A 18 0.10 -10.40 -1.54
C ASP A 18 0.46 -10.61 -3.01
N LEU A 19 1.72 -10.97 -3.30
CA LEU A 19 2.15 -11.36 -4.64
C LEU A 19 1.48 -12.67 -5.05
N ARG A 20 1.13 -12.74 -6.34
CA ARG A 20 0.58 -13.94 -6.95
C ARG A 20 1.69 -14.64 -7.71
N PRO A 21 2.05 -15.89 -7.38
CA PRO A 21 3.13 -16.57 -8.09
C PRO A 21 2.80 -16.79 -9.57
N ASP A 22 1.54 -17.06 -9.90
CA ASP A 22 1.12 -17.41 -11.27
C ASP A 22 0.78 -16.18 -12.14
N TYR A 23 0.82 -14.97 -11.58
CA TYR A 23 0.37 -13.75 -12.26
C TYR A 23 1.36 -12.62 -12.10
N PRO A 24 1.83 -12.00 -13.19
CA PRO A 24 2.62 -10.80 -13.11
C PRO A 24 1.86 -9.67 -12.37
N THR A 25 2.57 -8.91 -11.56
CA THR A 25 2.03 -7.83 -10.74
C THR A 25 2.69 -6.51 -11.12
N SER A 26 1.91 -5.54 -11.58
CA SER A 26 2.42 -4.20 -11.90
C SER A 26 2.71 -3.41 -10.62
N VAL A 27 3.84 -2.70 -10.59
CA VAL A 27 4.25 -1.82 -9.49
C VAL A 27 4.89 -0.55 -10.07
N THR A 28 4.68 0.59 -9.40
CA THR A 28 5.21 1.88 -9.85
C THR A 28 5.95 2.57 -8.72
N ILE A 29 7.17 3.02 -8.98
CA ILE A 29 7.96 3.89 -8.08
C ILE A 29 8.52 5.02 -8.92
N LEU A 30 8.34 6.29 -8.51
CA LEU A 30 8.87 7.45 -9.23
C LEU A 30 8.46 7.47 -10.73
N GLY A 31 7.27 6.96 -11.02
CA GLY A 31 6.69 6.77 -12.35
C GLY A 31 7.37 5.72 -13.23
N VAL A 32 8.34 4.98 -12.68
CA VAL A 32 8.93 3.82 -13.33
C VAL A 32 7.99 2.64 -13.10
N LYS A 33 7.31 2.21 -14.17
CA LYS A 33 6.47 1.01 -14.17
C LYS A 33 7.33 -0.23 -14.28
N MET A 34 7.10 -1.17 -13.38
CA MET A 34 7.82 -2.42 -13.27
C MET A 34 6.83 -3.58 -13.11
N VAL A 35 7.28 -4.78 -13.46
CA VAL A 35 6.51 -6.01 -13.32
C VAL A 35 7.24 -6.95 -12.37
N VAL A 36 6.56 -7.37 -11.32
CA VAL A 36 6.99 -8.43 -10.40
C VAL A 36 6.36 -9.73 -10.87
N TRP A 37 7.16 -10.77 -11.06
CA TRP A 37 6.68 -12.08 -11.51
C TRP A 37 7.55 -13.19 -10.93
N LYS A 38 7.03 -14.42 -10.87
CA LYS A 38 7.79 -15.57 -10.37
C LYS A 38 8.06 -16.54 -11.51
N PRO A 39 9.33 -16.75 -11.92
CA PRO A 39 9.66 -17.83 -12.85
C PRO A 39 9.19 -19.17 -12.32
N HIS A 40 8.75 -20.07 -13.21
CA HIS A 40 8.34 -21.41 -12.78
C HIS A 40 9.53 -22.15 -12.16
N ASN A 41 9.28 -22.94 -11.11
CA ASN A 41 10.30 -23.66 -10.32
C ASN A 41 11.39 -22.77 -9.67
N SER A 42 11.24 -21.45 -9.69
CA SER A 42 12.08 -20.54 -8.90
C SER A 42 11.43 -20.29 -7.55
N GLU A 43 12.22 -20.23 -6.48
CA GLU A 43 11.72 -19.75 -5.18
C GLU A 43 11.59 -18.23 -5.13
N THR A 44 12.37 -17.52 -5.96
CA THR A 44 12.50 -16.07 -5.95
C THR A 44 11.67 -15.40 -7.04
N TYR A 45 11.07 -14.25 -6.72
CA TYR A 45 10.50 -13.35 -7.72
C TYR A 45 11.59 -12.63 -8.54
N ARG A 46 11.19 -12.11 -9.69
CA ARG A 46 11.99 -11.28 -10.60
C ARG A 46 11.24 -9.98 -10.89
N VAL A 47 12.00 -8.93 -11.20
CA VAL A 47 11.47 -7.61 -11.48
C VAL A 47 12.05 -7.09 -12.78
N PHE A 48 11.17 -6.78 -13.73
CA PHE A 48 11.55 -6.11 -14.99
C PHE A 48 10.94 -4.74 -15.11
N LEU A 49 11.51 -3.90 -15.97
CA LEU A 49 10.76 -2.76 -16.49
C LEU A 49 9.51 -3.27 -17.20
N ASP A 50 8.37 -2.62 -16.97
CA ASP A 50 7.07 -3.06 -17.47
C ASP A 50 6.84 -2.63 -18.93
N ARG A 51 7.74 -3.06 -19.81
CA ARG A 51 7.70 -2.76 -21.24
C ARG A 51 8.41 -3.83 -22.05
N CYS A 52 7.70 -4.42 -23.01
CA CYS A 52 8.29 -5.33 -23.98
C CYS A 52 9.15 -4.55 -24.98
N PRO A 53 10.41 -4.94 -25.25
CA PRO A 53 11.29 -4.24 -26.18
C PRO A 53 10.78 -4.27 -27.64
N HIS A 54 9.84 -5.17 -27.97
CA HIS A 54 9.26 -5.23 -29.31
C HIS A 54 8.44 -3.97 -29.66
N ARG A 55 7.42 -3.64 -28.85
CA ARG A 55 6.49 -2.51 -29.10
C ARG A 55 5.97 -1.84 -27.83
N LEU A 56 6.73 -1.92 -26.74
CA LEU A 56 6.45 -1.26 -25.46
C LEU A 56 5.17 -1.71 -24.76
N ALA A 57 4.56 -2.83 -25.16
CA ALA A 57 3.41 -3.40 -24.46
C ALA A 57 3.79 -3.75 -23.00
N PRO A 58 2.90 -3.51 -22.03
CA PRO A 58 3.16 -3.83 -20.63
C PRO A 58 3.32 -5.35 -20.47
N LEU A 59 4.39 -5.74 -19.78
CA LEU A 59 4.67 -7.13 -19.46
C LEU A 59 3.85 -7.61 -18.26
N SER A 60 3.34 -6.70 -17.43
CA SER A 60 2.43 -6.98 -16.33
C SER A 60 1.08 -7.52 -16.79
N GLU A 61 0.64 -7.16 -18.00
CA GLU A 61 -0.53 -7.75 -18.66
C GLU A 61 -0.23 -9.11 -19.28
N GLY A 62 1.02 -9.58 -19.14
CA GLY A 62 1.55 -10.85 -19.60
C GLY A 62 1.05 -12.07 -18.82
N ARG A 63 1.80 -13.16 -18.94
CA ARG A 63 1.60 -14.40 -18.19
C ARG A 63 2.93 -15.12 -18.01
N VAL A 64 3.03 -15.94 -16.97
CA VAL A 64 4.13 -16.91 -16.89
C VAL A 64 3.74 -18.10 -17.75
N ASP A 65 4.54 -18.41 -18.76
CA ASP A 65 4.27 -19.52 -19.67
C ASP A 65 4.38 -20.86 -18.92
N GLU A 66 3.37 -21.72 -19.03
CA GLU A 66 3.32 -22.98 -18.27
C GLU A 66 4.40 -23.97 -18.71
N GLN A 67 4.84 -23.91 -19.97
CA GLN A 67 5.81 -24.84 -20.54
C GLN A 67 7.25 -24.41 -20.25
N SER A 68 7.57 -23.15 -20.54
CA SER A 68 8.93 -22.63 -20.39
C SER A 68 9.20 -22.05 -19.01
N GLY A 69 8.17 -21.61 -18.29
CA GLY A 69 8.31 -20.88 -17.03
C GLY A 69 8.79 -19.44 -17.17
N HIS A 70 8.87 -18.92 -18.40
CA HIS A 70 9.30 -17.57 -18.72
C HIS A 70 8.15 -16.56 -18.71
N LEU A 71 8.48 -15.27 -18.56
CA LEU A 71 7.50 -14.21 -18.70
C LEU A 71 7.17 -14.01 -20.17
N MET A 72 5.92 -14.27 -20.55
CA MET A 72 5.40 -14.10 -21.90
C MET A 72 4.61 -12.80 -22.03
N CYS A 73 5.00 -11.96 -23.00
CA CYS A 73 4.25 -10.78 -23.39
C CYS A 73 2.92 -11.17 -24.07
N SER A 74 1.81 -10.63 -23.57
CA SER A 74 0.46 -10.90 -24.09
C SER A 74 0.20 -10.39 -25.51
N TYR A 75 1.05 -9.54 -26.06
CA TYR A 75 0.82 -8.99 -27.39
C TYR A 75 1.26 -9.95 -28.51
N HIS A 76 2.52 -10.37 -28.50
CA HIS A 76 3.09 -11.19 -29.58
C HIS A 76 3.76 -12.48 -29.09
N GLY A 77 3.62 -12.83 -27.81
CA GLY A 77 4.13 -14.09 -27.26
C GLY A 77 5.65 -14.12 -27.07
N TRP A 78 6.33 -12.97 -27.10
CA TRP A 78 7.76 -12.91 -26.80
C TRP A 78 8.00 -13.33 -25.36
N GLN A 79 8.97 -14.21 -25.13
CA GLN A 79 9.27 -14.76 -23.80
C GLN A 79 10.64 -14.31 -23.30
N PHE A 80 10.71 -14.01 -21.99
CA PHE A 80 11.92 -13.57 -21.31
C PHE A 80 12.18 -14.44 -20.08
N ASP A 81 13.40 -14.96 -19.94
CA ASP A 81 13.80 -15.69 -18.73
C ASP A 81 14.01 -14.76 -17.54
N GLY A 82 14.39 -15.32 -16.39
CA GLY A 82 14.59 -14.57 -15.14
C GLY A 82 15.74 -13.55 -15.17
N ASP A 83 16.66 -13.66 -16.13
CA ASP A 83 17.78 -12.74 -16.34
C ASP A 83 17.46 -11.68 -17.41
N GLY A 84 16.22 -11.71 -17.92
CA GLY A 84 15.70 -10.77 -18.91
C GLY A 84 16.11 -11.09 -20.34
N VAL A 85 16.75 -12.24 -20.59
CA VAL A 85 17.17 -12.66 -21.92
C VAL A 85 15.94 -13.09 -22.72
N CYS A 86 15.83 -12.62 -23.96
CA CYS A 86 14.75 -13.04 -24.86
C CYS A 86 14.99 -14.49 -25.31
N GLN A 87 14.12 -15.39 -24.86
CA GLN A 87 14.24 -16.84 -25.10
C GLN A 87 13.40 -17.31 -26.28
N SER A 88 12.32 -16.59 -26.62
CA SER A 88 11.43 -16.98 -27.70
C SER A 88 10.79 -15.76 -28.37
N VAL A 89 10.82 -15.78 -29.70
CA VAL A 89 10.09 -14.86 -30.58
C VAL A 89 9.32 -15.73 -31.56
N PRO A 90 8.03 -16.03 -31.32
CA PRO A 90 7.32 -17.06 -32.08
C PRO A 90 7.19 -16.76 -33.58
N GLN A 91 7.37 -15.49 -33.98
CA GLN A 91 7.28 -15.04 -35.38
C GLN A 91 8.65 -14.98 -36.08
N ALA A 92 9.74 -15.31 -35.39
CA ALA A 92 11.06 -15.28 -35.99
C ALA A 92 11.27 -16.49 -36.92
N ASP A 93 12.00 -16.27 -38.01
CA ASP A 93 12.48 -17.34 -38.88
C ASP A 93 13.37 -18.30 -38.07
N PRO A 94 13.31 -19.63 -38.28
CA PRO A 94 14.20 -20.58 -37.60
C PRO A 94 15.71 -20.25 -37.71
N ALA A 95 16.13 -19.54 -38.76
CA ALA A 95 17.51 -19.08 -38.93
C ALA A 95 17.88 -17.88 -38.03
N PHE A 96 16.90 -17.22 -37.40
CA PHE A 96 17.12 -16.06 -36.54
C PHE A 96 17.77 -16.45 -35.22
N GLN A 97 18.96 -15.91 -34.94
CA GLN A 97 19.71 -16.22 -33.73
C GLN A 97 19.39 -15.25 -32.59
N LEU A 98 18.58 -15.70 -31.63
CA LEU A 98 18.19 -14.93 -30.44
C LEU A 98 19.33 -14.68 -29.44
N LYS A 99 20.23 -15.66 -29.27
CA LYS A 99 21.24 -15.70 -28.19
C LYS A 99 22.31 -14.58 -28.21
N GLN A 100 22.28 -13.68 -29.19
CA GLN A 100 23.29 -12.62 -29.37
C GLN A 100 22.68 -11.22 -29.57
N GLN A 101 21.43 -11.01 -29.16
CA GLN A 101 20.71 -9.77 -29.43
C GLN A 101 20.34 -9.03 -28.13
N PRO A 102 21.29 -8.29 -27.51
CA PRO A 102 21.06 -7.61 -26.23
C PRO A 102 19.92 -6.56 -26.29
N GLN A 103 19.66 -5.98 -27.46
CA GLN A 103 18.55 -5.05 -27.68
C GLN A 103 17.16 -5.69 -27.59
N LEU A 104 17.09 -7.03 -27.63
CA LEU A 104 15.84 -7.77 -27.43
C LEU A 104 15.61 -8.13 -25.96
N CYS A 105 16.58 -7.90 -25.07
CA CYS A 105 16.47 -8.23 -23.66
C CYS A 105 15.65 -7.18 -22.91
N VAL A 106 15.01 -7.60 -21.81
CA VAL A 106 14.32 -6.72 -20.87
C VAL A 106 15.26 -6.33 -19.74
N SER A 107 15.13 -5.10 -19.24
CA SER A 107 15.95 -4.63 -18.12
C SER A 107 15.47 -5.26 -16.81
N VAL A 108 16.40 -5.91 -16.10
CA VAL A 108 16.18 -6.49 -14.78
C VAL A 108 16.50 -5.49 -13.68
N LEU A 109 15.67 -5.46 -12.64
CA LEU A 109 15.88 -4.59 -11.48
C LEU A 109 16.22 -5.43 -10.23
N PRO A 110 17.12 -4.95 -9.37
CA PRO A 110 17.41 -5.61 -8.10
C PRO A 110 16.15 -5.68 -7.23
N SER A 111 15.95 -6.84 -6.61
CA SER A 111 14.87 -7.07 -5.65
C SER A 111 15.34 -7.91 -4.47
N ARG A 112 14.66 -7.76 -3.33
CA ARG A 112 14.94 -8.50 -2.09
C ARG A 112 13.64 -8.82 -1.36
N GLU A 113 13.64 -9.92 -0.62
CA GLU A 113 12.56 -10.31 0.30
C GLU A 113 13.08 -10.17 1.74
N ALA A 114 12.41 -9.36 2.57
CA ALA A 114 12.79 -9.18 3.98
C ALA A 114 11.62 -8.60 4.80
N ASN A 115 11.50 -9.04 6.05
CA ASN A 115 10.43 -8.65 6.98
C ASN A 115 9.02 -8.74 6.35
N ASP A 116 8.75 -9.83 5.65
CA ASP A 116 7.50 -10.12 4.91
C ASP A 116 7.19 -9.15 3.76
N LEU A 117 8.10 -8.24 3.41
CA LEU A 117 7.93 -7.26 2.34
C LEU A 117 8.82 -7.61 1.13
N PHE A 118 8.30 -7.30 -0.06
CA PHE A 118 9.05 -7.34 -1.31
C PHE A 118 9.62 -5.96 -1.63
N TRP A 119 10.93 -5.89 -1.81
CA TRP A 119 11.72 -4.68 -1.98
C TRP A 119 12.25 -4.57 -3.39
N ILE A 120 12.23 -3.36 -3.95
CA ILE A 120 12.71 -3.07 -5.30
C ILE A 120 13.65 -1.87 -5.25
N TRP A 121 14.72 -1.96 -6.04
CA TRP A 121 15.62 -0.86 -6.36
C TRP A 121 15.27 -0.32 -7.76
N PRO A 122 14.70 0.90 -7.90
CA PRO A 122 14.10 1.37 -9.14
C PRO A 122 15.10 1.93 -10.17
N ASP A 123 16.40 1.64 -10.01
CA ASP A 123 17.46 1.98 -10.97
C ASP A 123 18.14 0.71 -11.53
N PRO A 124 17.82 0.28 -12.76
CA PRO A 124 18.39 -0.94 -13.34
C PRO A 124 19.90 -0.84 -13.62
N ILE A 125 20.48 0.37 -13.66
CA ILE A 125 21.88 0.56 -14.06
C ILE A 125 22.83 0.45 -12.85
N SER A 126 22.32 0.62 -11.62
CA SER A 126 23.13 0.64 -10.39
C SER A 126 22.96 -0.62 -9.52
N ALA A 127 22.83 -1.80 -10.14
CA ALA A 127 22.67 -3.07 -9.43
C ALA A 127 23.80 -3.36 -8.42
N ASP A 128 25.05 -3.01 -8.75
CA ASP A 128 26.19 -3.17 -7.84
C ASP A 128 26.05 -2.33 -6.57
N LEU A 129 25.54 -1.10 -6.70
CA LEU A 129 25.26 -0.23 -5.56
C LEU A 129 24.14 -0.83 -4.70
N ALA A 130 23.05 -1.28 -5.33
CA ALA A 130 21.94 -1.93 -4.65
C ALA A 130 22.40 -3.14 -3.81
N SER A 131 23.36 -3.91 -4.32
CA SER A 131 23.93 -5.07 -3.62
C SER A 131 24.64 -4.69 -2.30
N GLN A 132 25.29 -3.52 -2.28
CA GLN A 132 26.05 -2.99 -1.14
C GLN A 132 25.19 -2.14 -0.20
N THR A 133 24.05 -1.62 -0.67
CA THR A 133 23.15 -0.81 0.15
C THR A 133 22.25 -1.70 1.02
N PRO A 134 22.21 -1.48 2.35
CA PRO A 134 21.31 -2.21 3.23
C PRO A 134 19.84 -1.81 2.99
N LEU A 135 18.92 -2.72 3.30
CA LEU A 135 17.50 -2.39 3.35
C LEU A 135 17.22 -1.44 4.52
N PRO A 136 16.37 -0.41 4.38
CA PRO A 136 16.03 0.52 5.46
C PRO A 136 15.04 -0.12 6.45
N LEU A 137 15.36 -1.30 6.97
CA LEU A 137 14.52 -2.03 7.92
C LEU A 137 14.48 -1.30 9.26
N SER A 138 13.33 -1.33 9.95
CA SER A 138 13.27 -0.88 11.34
C SER A 138 14.21 -1.76 12.19
N PRO A 139 15.09 -1.16 13.01
CA PRO A 139 15.92 -1.92 13.95
C PRO A 139 15.11 -2.49 15.13
N GLN A 140 13.87 -2.04 15.30
CA GLN A 140 13.00 -2.39 16.42
C GLN A 140 12.07 -3.55 16.08
N ILE A 141 11.58 -3.61 14.83
CA ILE A 141 10.79 -4.73 14.33
C ILE A 141 11.73 -5.90 14.05
N ASP A 142 11.76 -6.86 14.97
CA ASP A 142 12.48 -8.10 14.80
C ASP A 142 11.67 -9.25 15.42
N ALA A 143 11.29 -10.22 14.58
CA ALA A 143 10.59 -11.42 15.03
C ALA A 143 11.40 -12.19 16.10
N LYS A 144 12.73 -12.16 16.02
CA LYS A 144 13.63 -12.77 17.02
C LYS A 144 13.56 -12.07 18.37
N LYS A 145 13.14 -10.79 18.40
CA LYS A 145 12.87 -10.02 19.62
C LYS A 145 11.42 -10.18 20.12
N GLY A 146 10.65 -11.09 19.54
CA GLY A 146 9.27 -11.39 19.95
C GLY A 146 8.20 -10.47 19.37
N PHE A 147 8.54 -9.66 18.36
CA PHE A 147 7.56 -8.84 17.66
C PHE A 147 6.73 -9.66 16.67
N VAL A 148 5.47 -9.27 16.55
CA VAL A 148 4.56 -9.66 15.47
C VAL A 148 3.98 -8.39 14.85
N TRP A 149 3.65 -8.42 13.57
CA TRP A 149 3.12 -7.26 12.88
C TRP A 149 2.04 -7.65 11.89
N ASP A 150 1.10 -6.73 11.71
CA ASP A 150 0.18 -6.75 10.59
C ASP A 150 0.70 -5.81 9.48
N SER A 151 0.44 -6.12 8.21
CA SER A 151 0.91 -5.32 7.08
C SER A 151 -0.25 -4.83 6.22
N TYR A 152 -0.25 -3.55 5.87
CA TYR A 152 -1.30 -2.90 5.10
C TYR A 152 -0.71 -2.00 4.02
N VAL A 153 -1.29 -2.05 2.82
CA VAL A 153 -0.83 -1.26 1.67
C VAL A 153 -2.00 -0.51 1.07
N ARG A 154 -1.83 0.77 0.76
CA ARG A 154 -2.86 1.56 0.09
C ARG A 154 -2.24 2.57 -0.86
N ASP A 155 -2.78 2.64 -2.08
CA ASP A 155 -2.53 3.75 -3.00
C ASP A 155 -3.38 4.97 -2.60
N LEU A 156 -2.78 6.15 -2.70
CA LEU A 156 -3.30 7.41 -2.20
C LEU A 156 -3.27 8.47 -3.30
N GLU A 157 -4.30 9.32 -3.33
CA GLU A 157 -4.53 10.34 -4.37
C GLU A 157 -3.97 11.72 -3.97
N TYR A 158 -2.78 11.74 -3.34
CA TYR A 158 -2.02 12.93 -3.01
C TYR A 158 -0.51 12.61 -3.03
N ASP A 159 0.34 13.64 -3.09
CA ASP A 159 1.79 13.48 -3.26
C ASP A 159 2.51 12.89 -2.03
N TRP A 160 3.66 12.28 -2.29
CA TRP A 160 4.54 11.69 -1.27
C TRP A 160 4.91 12.65 -0.15
N GLN A 161 5.12 13.93 -0.46
CA GLN A 161 5.48 14.92 0.53
C GLN A 161 4.34 15.12 1.54
N THR A 162 3.11 15.26 1.05
CA THR A 162 1.90 15.41 1.86
C THR A 162 1.71 14.18 2.77
N LEU A 163 1.98 12.98 2.25
CA LEU A 163 1.96 11.76 3.06
C LEU A 163 2.99 11.79 4.18
N VAL A 164 4.26 12.13 3.88
CA VAL A 164 5.30 12.16 4.92
C VAL A 164 4.94 13.17 6.00
N GLU A 165 4.48 14.37 5.64
CA GLU A 165 4.03 15.39 6.60
C GLU A 165 2.90 14.88 7.49
N ASN A 166 1.86 14.29 6.90
CA ASN A 166 0.75 13.72 7.66
C ASN A 166 1.22 12.63 8.62
N VAL A 167 2.10 11.73 8.17
CA VAL A 167 2.56 10.63 9.02
C VAL A 167 3.48 11.15 10.13
N VAL A 168 4.31 12.17 9.93
CA VAL A 168 5.18 12.73 10.99
C VAL A 168 4.47 13.73 11.92
N ASP A 169 3.19 14.01 11.71
CA ASP A 169 2.40 14.89 12.58
C ASP A 169 1.36 14.09 13.38
N PRO A 170 1.61 13.76 14.66
CA PRO A 170 0.64 13.04 15.47
C PRO A 170 -0.55 13.92 15.94
N SER A 171 -0.51 15.23 15.72
CA SER A 171 -1.51 16.18 16.27
C SER A 171 -2.88 16.05 15.60
N HIS A 172 -2.95 15.59 14.35
CA HIS A 172 -4.20 15.39 13.63
C HIS A 172 -4.99 14.16 14.13
N VAL A 173 -4.31 13.19 14.78
CA VAL A 173 -4.89 11.87 15.11
C VAL A 173 -6.17 11.97 15.96
N PRO A 174 -6.24 12.77 17.04
CA PRO A 174 -7.48 12.93 17.82
C PRO A 174 -8.67 13.46 17.01
N PHE A 175 -8.42 14.21 15.92
CA PHE A 175 -9.42 14.94 15.17
C PHE A 175 -9.84 14.21 13.89
N ALA A 176 -8.90 13.91 12.98
CA ALA A 176 -9.18 13.22 11.72
C ALA A 176 -9.66 11.77 11.96
N HIS A 177 -9.10 11.11 12.98
CA HIS A 177 -9.35 9.71 13.31
C HIS A 177 -10.21 9.54 14.56
N HIS A 178 -11.11 10.50 14.83
CA HIS A 178 -12.02 10.45 15.97
C HIS A 178 -12.90 9.18 15.94
N GLY A 179 -13.02 8.49 17.08
CA GLY A 179 -13.82 7.25 17.18
C GLY A 179 -13.14 6.02 16.56
N LEU A 180 -11.99 6.19 15.89
CA LEU A 180 -11.18 5.11 15.34
C LEU A 180 -9.91 4.88 16.17
N GLN A 181 -8.94 5.80 16.03
CA GLN A 181 -7.64 5.72 16.72
C GLN A 181 -7.42 6.92 17.66
N GLY A 182 -8.27 7.94 17.58
CA GLY A 182 -8.16 9.18 18.34
C GLY A 182 -9.46 9.57 19.04
N ASN A 183 -9.33 10.46 20.02
CA ASN A 183 -10.47 11.09 20.69
C ASN A 183 -10.23 12.60 20.81
N ARG A 184 -11.04 13.42 20.13
CA ARG A 184 -10.88 14.89 20.07
C ARG A 184 -10.96 15.55 21.45
N THR A 185 -11.68 14.95 22.40
CA THR A 185 -11.76 15.48 23.77
C THR A 185 -10.52 15.19 24.61
N GLN A 186 -9.63 14.33 24.12
CA GLN A 186 -8.35 13.97 24.76
C GLN A 186 -7.15 14.63 24.07
N ALA A 187 -7.38 15.58 23.15
CA ALA A 187 -6.31 16.36 22.55
C ALA A 187 -5.56 17.17 23.61
N SER A 188 -4.23 17.13 23.57
CA SER A 188 -3.35 17.83 24.51
C SER A 188 -2.11 18.33 23.78
N PRO A 189 -1.35 19.28 24.36
CA PRO A 189 -0.06 19.69 23.79
C PRO A 189 0.87 18.48 23.53
N ILE A 190 1.55 18.48 22.39
CA ILE A 190 2.51 17.44 22.00
C ILE A 190 3.89 18.08 21.91
N PRO A 191 4.69 18.07 22.98
CA PRO A 191 6.05 18.58 22.93
C PRO A 191 6.93 17.62 22.13
N ILE A 192 7.25 17.99 20.90
CA ILE A 192 8.24 17.28 20.08
C ILE A 192 9.62 17.91 20.30
N GLU A 193 10.58 17.07 20.65
CA GLU A 193 12.01 17.42 20.74
C GLU A 193 12.76 16.69 19.64
N ILE A 194 13.40 17.45 18.75
CA ILE A 194 14.26 16.90 17.70
C ILE A 194 15.58 16.48 18.36
N THR A 195 15.88 15.18 18.33
CA THR A 195 17.10 14.60 18.90
C THR A 195 18.20 14.46 17.85
N GLU A 196 17.84 14.36 16.58
CA GLU A 196 18.78 14.30 15.46
C GLU A 196 18.17 14.88 14.18
N SER A 197 18.97 15.59 13.39
CA SER A 197 18.59 16.10 12.06
C SER A 197 19.82 16.07 11.14
N THR A 198 19.97 14.96 10.40
CA THR A 198 21.06 14.73 9.44
C THR A 198 20.50 14.49 8.04
N THR A 199 21.37 14.33 7.05
CA THR A 199 20.95 13.96 5.69
C THR A 199 20.39 12.55 5.61
N ALA A 200 20.83 11.64 6.47
CA ALA A 200 20.41 10.25 6.50
C ALA A 200 19.22 9.98 7.42
N ARG A 201 18.96 10.85 8.40
CA ARG A 201 17.91 10.60 9.41
C ARG A 201 17.44 11.88 10.11
N ILE A 202 16.15 11.95 10.39
CA ILE A 202 15.58 12.86 11.39
C ILE A 202 15.00 12.01 12.51
N GLU A 203 15.33 12.33 13.75
CA GLU A 203 14.78 11.67 14.92
C GLU A 203 14.19 12.70 15.88
N ALA A 204 13.05 12.35 16.47
CA ALA A 204 12.43 13.12 17.52
C ALA A 204 11.87 12.22 18.61
N LYS A 205 11.62 12.80 19.77
CA LYS A 205 10.90 12.16 20.88
C LYS A 205 9.78 13.05 21.40
N THR A 206 8.79 12.42 22.00
CA THR A 206 7.77 13.10 22.79
C THR A 206 7.46 12.32 24.06
N GLU A 207 7.24 13.05 25.17
CA GLU A 207 7.00 12.53 26.51
C GLU A 207 5.57 12.84 26.96
N GLY A 208 4.60 12.50 26.13
CA GLY A 208 3.18 12.58 26.46
C GLY A 208 2.71 11.43 27.36
N ARG A 209 1.50 10.92 27.10
CA ARG A 209 0.96 9.74 27.82
C ARG A 209 1.84 8.49 27.68
N PHE A 210 2.53 8.36 26.55
CA PHE A 210 3.48 7.29 26.28
C PHE A 210 4.77 7.89 25.74
N LYS A 211 5.90 7.25 26.07
CA LYS A 211 7.20 7.61 25.50
C LYS A 211 7.23 7.16 24.04
N THR A 212 7.30 8.12 23.14
CA THR A 212 7.26 7.86 21.70
C THR A 212 8.52 8.39 21.05
N ARG A 213 9.20 7.52 20.30
CA ARG A 213 10.30 7.88 19.40
C ARG A 213 9.76 7.90 17.98
N MET A 214 10.07 8.97 17.25
CA MET A 214 9.68 9.18 15.87
C MET A 214 10.94 9.26 15.02
N THR A 215 10.96 8.57 13.88
CA THR A 215 12.12 8.55 13.00
C THR A 215 11.67 8.70 11.55
N PHE A 216 12.33 9.57 10.80
CA PHE A 216 12.27 9.62 9.36
C PHE A 216 13.64 9.25 8.79
N GLU A 217 13.68 8.21 7.95
CA GLU A 217 14.85 7.80 7.19
C GLU A 217 14.49 7.90 5.70
N PRO A 218 15.13 8.82 4.95
CA PRO A 218 14.90 8.97 3.53
C PRO A 218 15.20 7.67 2.76
N PRO A 219 14.48 7.42 1.65
CA PRO A 219 13.45 8.28 1.07
C PRO A 219 12.04 8.02 1.60
N CYS A 220 11.81 6.98 2.41
CA CYS A 220 10.45 6.49 2.61
C CYS A 220 10.08 6.07 4.03
N ARG A 221 11.01 5.76 4.95
CA ARG A 221 10.63 5.19 6.24
C ARG A 221 10.26 6.29 7.24
N VAL A 222 9.02 6.25 7.73
CA VAL A 222 8.59 6.94 8.93
C VAL A 222 8.22 5.90 9.99
N GLU A 223 8.78 6.01 11.18
CA GLU A 223 8.60 5.04 12.25
C GLU A 223 8.16 5.72 13.55
N TYR A 224 7.15 5.13 14.20
CA TYR A 224 6.77 5.40 15.57
C TYR A 224 7.08 4.17 16.41
N ALA A 225 7.84 4.37 17.47
CA ALA A 225 8.08 3.38 18.50
C ALA A 225 7.53 3.88 19.83
N ILE A 226 6.51 3.20 20.34
CA ILE A 226 5.72 3.62 21.49
C ILE A 226 5.91 2.59 22.61
N ALA A 227 6.52 3.03 23.71
CA ALA A 227 6.75 2.20 24.89
C ALA A 227 5.67 2.43 25.96
N PHE A 228 5.16 1.33 26.52
CA PHE A 228 4.14 1.35 27.58
C PHE A 228 4.78 1.19 28.97
N GLY A 229 5.11 2.32 29.59
CA GLY A 229 5.81 2.35 30.88
C GLY A 229 7.12 1.55 30.83
N ASP A 230 7.49 0.96 31.96
CA ASP A 230 8.73 0.17 32.08
C ASP A 230 8.51 -1.34 31.91
N SER A 231 7.33 -1.74 31.39
CA SER A 231 6.93 -3.15 31.26
C SER A 231 7.62 -3.91 30.12
N GLY A 232 8.45 -3.23 29.32
CA GLY A 232 9.03 -3.76 28.08
C GLY A 232 8.02 -3.91 26.92
N LYS A 233 6.73 -3.64 27.14
CA LYS A 233 5.70 -3.70 26.10
C LYS A 233 5.84 -2.52 25.14
N GLN A 234 5.85 -2.84 23.86
CA GLN A 234 6.00 -1.87 22.78
C GLN A 234 5.00 -2.14 21.67
N VAL A 235 4.47 -1.06 21.10
CA VAL A 235 3.74 -1.03 19.83
C VAL A 235 4.42 -0.01 18.93
N GLY A 236 4.26 -0.18 17.62
CA GLY A 236 4.74 0.82 16.68
C GLY A 236 3.94 0.88 15.40
N LEU A 237 4.39 1.80 14.56
CA LEU A 237 4.00 1.97 13.17
C LEU A 237 5.30 2.14 12.40
N VAL A 238 5.54 1.30 11.39
CA VAL A 238 6.58 1.54 10.39
C VAL A 238 5.86 1.76 9.08
N ALA A 239 5.77 3.02 8.65
CA ALA A 239 5.15 3.44 7.40
C ALA A 239 6.24 3.74 6.38
N TYR A 240 6.20 3.07 5.24
CA TYR A 240 6.99 3.43 4.07
C TYR A 240 6.14 4.25 3.11
N CYS A 241 6.51 5.52 2.95
CA CYS A 241 5.86 6.48 2.07
C CYS A 241 6.55 6.42 0.71
N ILE A 242 5.86 5.92 -0.32
CA ILE A 242 6.43 5.65 -1.64
C ILE A 242 5.88 6.65 -2.66
N PRO A 243 6.72 7.47 -3.32
CA PRO A 243 6.27 8.28 -4.45
C PRO A 243 5.97 7.36 -5.63
N THR A 244 4.73 7.37 -6.13
CA THR A 244 4.31 6.49 -7.23
C THR A 244 4.26 7.25 -8.54
N GLU A 245 3.40 8.26 -8.65
CA GLU A 245 3.22 9.15 -9.79
C GLU A 245 3.02 10.58 -9.26
N PRO A 246 3.18 11.64 -10.07
CA PRO A 246 2.85 13.00 -9.62
C PRO A 246 1.41 13.10 -9.09
N GLY A 247 1.26 13.64 -7.88
CA GLY A 247 -0.02 13.74 -7.16
C GLY A 247 -0.51 12.40 -6.58
N LYS A 248 0.34 11.36 -6.55
CA LYS A 248 -0.02 10.04 -6.02
C LYS A 248 1.13 9.38 -5.25
N CYS A 249 0.79 8.75 -4.15
CA CYS A 249 1.73 7.96 -3.37
C CYS A 249 1.13 6.64 -2.93
N ARG A 250 1.98 5.79 -2.34
CA ARG A 250 1.58 4.55 -1.70
C ARG A 250 2.11 4.56 -0.28
N ILE A 251 1.28 4.11 0.66
CA ILE A 251 1.75 3.74 2.00
C ILE A 251 1.86 2.23 2.09
N VAL A 252 3.03 1.74 2.53
CA VAL A 252 3.23 0.35 2.98
C VAL A 252 3.50 0.41 4.48
N ALA A 253 2.53 -0.01 5.29
CA ALA A 253 2.59 0.11 6.74
C ALA A 253 2.70 -1.26 7.42
N GLN A 254 3.59 -1.37 8.41
CA GLN A 254 3.64 -2.48 9.35
C GLN A 254 3.27 -1.98 10.75
N PHE A 255 2.44 -2.74 11.47
CA PHE A 255 1.96 -2.42 12.81
C PHE A 255 2.54 -3.39 13.85
N PRO A 256 3.82 -3.24 14.23
CA PRO A 256 4.50 -4.14 15.15
C PRO A 256 3.98 -4.02 16.59
N ARG A 257 3.96 -5.14 17.29
CA ARG A 257 3.82 -5.23 18.75
C ARG A 257 4.53 -6.46 19.30
N ASN A 258 5.01 -6.40 20.53
CA ASN A 258 5.62 -7.54 21.23
C ASN A 258 4.72 -8.16 22.32
N PHE A 259 3.46 -7.75 22.39
CA PHE A 259 2.46 -8.23 23.35
C PHE A 259 1.14 -8.55 22.65
N ALA A 260 0.19 -9.17 23.37
CA ALA A 260 -1.08 -9.62 22.83
C ALA A 260 -0.94 -10.54 21.59
N LEU A 261 0.07 -11.41 21.59
CA LEU A 261 0.42 -12.27 20.46
C LEU A 261 -0.71 -13.24 20.09
N ARG A 262 -1.45 -13.77 21.07
CA ARG A 262 -2.63 -14.63 20.81
C ARG A 262 -3.71 -13.87 20.04
N LEU A 263 -3.99 -12.63 20.43
CA LEU A 263 -4.96 -11.78 19.73
C LEU A 263 -4.52 -11.51 18.29
N HIS A 264 -3.22 -11.34 18.04
CA HIS A 264 -2.69 -11.14 16.68
C HIS A 264 -2.97 -12.34 15.78
N ARG A 265 -2.82 -13.57 16.31
CA ARG A 265 -3.06 -14.80 15.55
C ARG A 265 -4.54 -15.08 15.28
N LEU A 266 -5.43 -14.62 16.15
CA LEU A 266 -6.88 -14.89 16.04
C LEU A 266 -7.61 -13.91 15.12
N ILE A 267 -7.11 -12.68 14.98
CA ILE A 267 -7.73 -11.67 14.12
C ILE A 267 -7.16 -11.82 12.71
N PRO A 268 -7.96 -12.19 11.70
CA PRO A 268 -7.46 -12.27 10.34
C PRO A 268 -7.13 -10.86 9.83
N ARG A 269 -6.05 -10.74 9.08
CA ARG A 269 -5.53 -9.45 8.58
C ARG A 269 -6.59 -8.58 7.88
N TRP A 270 -7.44 -9.16 7.04
CA TRP A 270 -8.49 -8.38 6.36
C TRP A 270 -9.45 -7.68 7.33
N TRP A 271 -9.65 -8.20 8.55
CA TRP A 271 -10.58 -7.64 9.52
C TRP A 271 -10.12 -6.27 10.02
N THR A 272 -8.84 -6.14 10.37
CA THR A 272 -8.25 -4.85 10.78
C THR A 272 -8.23 -3.87 9.61
N HIS A 273 -7.98 -4.35 8.39
CA HIS A 273 -7.99 -3.51 7.19
C HIS A 273 -9.36 -2.88 6.96
N VAL A 274 -10.41 -3.70 6.94
CA VAL A 274 -11.77 -3.29 6.61
C VAL A 274 -12.41 -2.43 7.71
N ASN A 275 -12.14 -2.74 8.98
CA ASN A 275 -12.78 -2.05 10.11
C ASN A 275 -11.98 -0.88 10.67
N THR A 276 -10.69 -0.74 10.34
CA THR A 276 -9.86 0.33 10.93
C THR A 276 -8.96 0.97 9.89
N ARG A 277 -8.08 0.21 9.21
CA ARG A 277 -7.00 0.82 8.41
C ARG A 277 -7.49 1.59 7.19
N ASN A 278 -8.51 1.07 6.50
CA ASN A 278 -9.14 1.79 5.40
C ASN A 278 -9.80 3.09 5.89
N ALA A 279 -10.56 3.04 6.98
CA ALA A 279 -11.30 4.21 7.47
C ALA A 279 -10.38 5.36 7.91
N VAL A 280 -9.23 5.03 8.50
CA VAL A 280 -8.17 6.01 8.84
C VAL A 280 -7.71 6.73 7.59
N LEU A 281 -7.26 6.01 6.56
CA LEU A 281 -6.78 6.65 5.34
C LEU A 281 -7.88 7.34 4.54
N ASP A 282 -9.13 6.87 4.61
CA ASP A 282 -10.24 7.55 3.96
C ASP A 282 -10.52 8.93 4.61
N GLY A 283 -10.32 9.04 5.93
CA GLY A 283 -10.35 10.32 6.65
C GLY A 283 -9.26 11.28 6.19
N ASP A 284 -8.05 10.78 5.98
CA ASP A 284 -6.95 11.61 5.49
C ASP A 284 -7.12 11.99 4.00
N MET A 285 -7.61 11.06 3.16
CA MET A 285 -7.58 11.17 1.70
C MET A 285 -8.20 12.46 1.15
N VAL A 286 -9.42 12.75 1.59
CA VAL A 286 -10.16 13.92 1.08
C VAL A 286 -9.53 15.21 1.58
N LEU A 287 -9.17 15.23 2.86
CA LEU A 287 -8.59 16.41 3.50
C LEU A 287 -7.24 16.77 2.88
N LEU A 288 -6.34 15.80 2.79
CA LEU A 288 -4.98 15.99 2.33
C LEU A 288 -4.90 16.28 0.84
N GLN A 289 -5.73 15.63 0.03
CA GLN A 289 -5.82 15.99 -1.38
C GLN A 289 -6.21 17.47 -1.50
N GLN A 290 -7.31 17.91 -0.88
CA GLN A 290 -7.75 19.30 -0.97
C GLN A 290 -6.71 20.29 -0.42
N GLN A 291 -6.05 19.94 0.69
CA GLN A 291 -4.95 20.72 1.25
C GLN A 291 -3.83 20.90 0.23
N GLU A 292 -3.44 19.83 -0.46
CA GLU A 292 -2.41 19.88 -1.49
C GLU A 292 -2.82 20.78 -2.65
N GLN A 293 -4.08 20.72 -3.10
CA GLN A 293 -4.57 21.62 -4.15
C GLN A 293 -4.45 23.09 -3.75
N ASN A 294 -4.91 23.42 -2.53
CA ASN A 294 -4.84 24.77 -2.00
C ASN A 294 -3.38 25.21 -1.86
N PHE A 295 -2.50 24.32 -1.41
CA PHE A 295 -1.08 24.58 -1.30
C PHE A 295 -0.43 24.86 -2.66
N GLN A 296 -0.76 24.07 -3.69
CA GLN A 296 -0.26 24.29 -5.06
C GLN A 296 -0.66 25.67 -5.62
N LEU A 297 -1.87 26.15 -5.29
CA LEU A 297 -2.32 27.50 -5.66
C LEU A 297 -1.53 28.59 -4.92
N GLU A 298 -1.25 28.40 -3.63
CA GLU A 298 -0.50 29.36 -2.81
C GLU A 298 0.98 29.45 -3.22
N ILE A 299 1.66 28.31 -3.47
CA ILE A 299 3.10 28.32 -3.79
C ILE A 299 3.44 28.90 -5.17
N GLN A 300 2.45 29.13 -6.05
CA GLN A 300 2.67 29.89 -7.27
C GLN A 300 3.18 31.31 -6.99
N TYR A 301 2.87 31.84 -5.80
CA TYR A 301 3.21 33.21 -5.40
C TYR A 301 4.07 33.26 -4.13
N GLN A 302 4.23 32.13 -3.43
CA GLN A 302 4.84 32.04 -2.10
C GLN A 302 5.71 30.79 -1.95
N ASN A 303 6.37 30.63 -0.80
CA ASN A 303 7.01 29.37 -0.42
C ASN A 303 6.31 28.78 0.81
N TRP A 304 6.59 27.51 1.12
CA TRP A 304 5.91 26.81 2.22
C TRP A 304 6.01 27.51 3.58
N LYS A 305 7.07 28.29 3.83
CA LYS A 305 7.28 29.02 5.10
C LYS A 305 6.28 30.16 5.28
N THR A 306 5.64 30.62 4.21
CA THR A 306 4.64 31.69 4.25
C THR A 306 3.22 31.20 3.96
N SER A 307 3.07 30.12 3.17
CA SER A 307 1.77 29.58 2.75
C SER A 307 0.91 29.00 3.87
N TYR A 308 1.50 28.49 4.96
CA TYR A 308 0.75 28.03 6.14
C TYR A 308 1.54 28.28 7.43
N LYS A 309 0.90 28.09 8.60
CA LYS A 309 1.47 28.41 9.91
C LYS A 309 1.73 27.13 10.70
N LEU A 310 2.94 27.02 11.26
CA LEU A 310 3.41 25.92 12.10
C LEU A 310 3.87 26.48 13.47
N PRO A 311 2.95 26.95 14.32
CA PRO A 311 3.29 27.80 15.47
C PRO A 311 3.73 27.03 16.72
N THR A 312 3.52 25.72 16.80
CA THR A 312 3.64 24.96 18.05
C THR A 312 4.79 23.97 18.04
N SER A 313 5.08 23.38 19.20
CA SER A 313 6.05 22.29 19.31
C SER A 313 5.62 21.02 18.58
N ALA A 314 4.31 20.81 18.35
CA ALA A 314 3.81 19.67 17.59
C ALA A 314 4.23 19.71 16.12
N ASP A 315 4.46 20.91 15.58
CA ASP A 315 4.83 21.10 14.18
C ASP A 315 6.32 20.86 13.89
N ARG A 316 7.15 20.68 14.92
CA ARG A 316 8.61 20.68 14.78
C ARG A 316 9.14 19.60 13.84
N PHE A 317 8.52 18.41 13.83
CA PHE A 317 8.95 17.35 12.92
C PHE A 317 8.67 17.73 11.46
N VAL A 318 7.48 18.26 11.17
CA VAL A 318 7.11 18.77 9.84
C VAL A 318 8.09 19.85 9.37
N ILE A 319 8.43 20.81 10.25
CA ILE A 319 9.42 21.85 9.96
C ILE A 319 10.78 21.25 9.60
N GLU A 320 11.29 20.29 10.38
CA GLU A 320 12.59 19.67 10.10
C GLU A 320 12.57 18.83 8.83
N PHE A 321 11.48 18.11 8.56
CA PHE A 321 11.30 17.39 7.30
C PHE A 321 11.31 18.34 6.09
N ARG A 322 10.54 19.44 6.11
CA ARG A 322 10.55 20.44 5.04
C ARG A 322 11.93 21.05 4.83
N LYS A 323 12.64 21.40 5.91
CA LYS A 323 14.03 21.86 5.82
C LYS A 323 14.96 20.82 5.21
N TRP A 324 14.82 19.54 5.57
CA TRP A 324 15.59 18.46 4.96
C TRP A 324 15.30 18.36 3.46
N PHE A 325 14.03 18.43 3.06
CA PHE A 325 13.63 18.34 1.67
C PHE A 325 14.12 19.54 0.84
N ASP A 326 14.05 20.75 1.37
CA ASP A 326 14.62 21.95 0.73
C ASP A 326 16.13 21.79 0.50
N ARG A 327 16.88 21.38 1.54
CA ARG A 327 18.35 21.29 1.49
C ARG A 327 18.86 20.20 0.57
N ASN A 328 18.18 19.06 0.53
CA ASN A 328 18.66 17.85 -0.16
C ASN A 328 17.98 17.61 -1.51
N CYS A 329 16.80 18.18 -1.75
CA CYS A 329 15.97 17.88 -2.92
C CYS A 329 15.47 19.15 -3.65
N GLN A 330 15.87 20.35 -3.20
CA GLN A 330 15.39 21.63 -3.78
C GLN A 330 13.86 21.73 -3.81
N SER A 331 13.21 21.15 -2.80
CA SER A 331 11.75 21.12 -2.67
C SER A 331 11.02 20.40 -3.81
N GLN A 332 11.68 19.51 -4.55
CA GLN A 332 11.09 18.80 -5.69
C GLN A 332 11.46 17.32 -5.71
N LEU A 333 10.52 16.51 -6.18
CA LEU A 333 10.78 15.12 -6.53
C LEU A 333 11.37 15.04 -7.95
N PRO A 334 12.22 14.05 -8.26
CA PRO A 334 12.95 13.98 -9.53
C PRO A 334 12.11 13.45 -10.69
N TRP A 335 10.88 13.93 -10.85
CA TRP A 335 9.92 13.49 -11.87
C TRP A 335 10.46 13.67 -13.30
N SER A 336 11.23 14.74 -13.55
CA SER A 336 11.86 15.01 -14.86
C SER A 336 12.91 13.97 -15.26
N LYS A 337 13.52 13.27 -14.30
CA LYS A 337 14.52 12.22 -14.54
C LYS A 337 13.87 10.87 -14.91
N SER A 338 12.57 10.71 -14.66
CA SER A 338 11.82 9.53 -15.09
C SER A 338 11.46 9.66 -16.58
N ARG A 339 12.12 8.88 -17.46
CA ARG A 339 11.89 8.91 -18.92
C ARG A 339 10.42 8.67 -19.30
N THR A 340 9.65 8.00 -18.45
CA THR A 340 8.21 7.73 -18.63
C THR A 340 7.32 8.92 -18.25
N VAL A 341 7.79 9.82 -17.37
CA VAL A 341 6.99 10.89 -16.73
C VAL A 341 7.24 12.27 -17.32
N ALA A 342 8.32 12.48 -18.09
CA ALA A 342 8.64 13.76 -18.70
C ALA A 342 7.47 14.34 -19.54
N THR A 343 6.64 13.49 -20.15
CA THR A 343 5.43 13.89 -20.89
C THR A 343 4.20 14.02 -19.98
N THR A 344 4.16 13.31 -18.85
CA THR A 344 3.02 13.28 -17.92
C THR A 344 3.04 14.43 -16.92
N MET A 345 4.19 15.05 -16.61
CA MET A 345 4.24 16.22 -15.71
C MET A 345 3.37 17.37 -16.24
N ALA A 346 3.39 17.63 -17.55
CA ALA A 346 2.54 18.64 -18.18
C ALA A 346 1.04 18.28 -18.03
N PHE A 347 0.68 17.00 -18.12
CA PHE A 347 -0.69 16.50 -17.96
C PHE A 347 -1.16 16.37 -16.49
N ALA A 348 -0.26 16.07 -15.55
CA ALA A 348 -0.59 15.94 -14.13
C ALA A 348 -0.77 17.31 -13.46
N LEU A 349 0.03 18.29 -13.88
CA LEU A 349 -0.16 19.71 -13.52
C LEU A 349 -1.40 20.33 -14.19
N GLN A 350 -1.94 19.69 -15.23
CA GLN A 350 -3.15 20.09 -15.98
C GLN A 350 -4.37 19.21 -15.71
N ARG A 351 -4.26 18.15 -14.89
CA ARG A 351 -5.47 17.40 -14.51
C ARG A 351 -6.37 18.41 -13.79
N PRO A 352 -7.64 18.56 -14.20
CA PRO A 352 -8.61 19.19 -13.34
C PRO A 352 -8.52 18.42 -12.03
N LEU A 353 -8.05 19.10 -11.00
CA LEU A 353 -8.08 18.66 -9.62
C LEU A 353 -9.44 18.02 -9.42
N HIS A 354 -9.52 16.71 -9.16
CA HIS A 354 -10.78 16.00 -9.01
C HIS A 354 -11.44 16.45 -7.69
N GLY A 355 -11.94 17.69 -7.66
CA GLY A 355 -12.63 18.30 -6.53
C GLY A 355 -14.04 17.78 -6.29
N GLU A 356 -14.51 16.75 -7.02
CA GLU A 356 -15.90 16.27 -6.86
C GLU A 356 -16.09 14.74 -6.86
N ASN A 357 -15.12 13.92 -7.27
CA ASN A 357 -15.34 12.47 -7.36
C ASN A 357 -14.81 11.70 -6.15
N ARG A 358 -15.47 11.87 -5.00
CA ARG A 358 -15.18 11.11 -3.77
C ARG A 358 -15.14 9.60 -3.98
N ARG A 359 -15.93 9.07 -4.93
CA ARG A 359 -15.92 7.64 -5.27
C ARG A 359 -14.59 7.17 -5.83
N GLN A 360 -13.92 7.99 -6.62
CA GLN A 360 -12.60 7.67 -7.15
C GLN A 360 -11.52 7.79 -6.07
N MET A 361 -11.59 8.83 -5.23
CA MET A 361 -10.62 9.04 -4.15
C MET A 361 -10.67 7.94 -3.10
N LEU A 362 -11.86 7.48 -2.76
CA LEU A 362 -12.11 6.46 -1.73
C LEU A 362 -12.34 5.07 -2.33
N ASP A 363 -11.81 4.80 -3.52
CA ASP A 363 -11.90 3.50 -4.18
C ASP A 363 -10.98 2.48 -3.48
N ARG A 364 -11.53 1.84 -2.44
CA ARG A 364 -10.85 0.81 -1.67
C ARG A 364 -10.52 -0.42 -2.51
N TYR A 365 -11.31 -0.70 -3.54
CA TYR A 365 -11.12 -1.90 -4.32
C TYR A 365 -9.81 -1.83 -5.09
N HIS A 366 -9.63 -0.77 -5.89
CA HIS A 366 -8.48 -0.66 -6.76
C HIS A 366 -7.19 -0.31 -6.01
N GLN A 367 -7.31 0.54 -4.98
CA GLN A 367 -6.17 1.00 -4.19
C GLN A 367 -5.68 -0.05 -3.16
N HIS A 368 -6.51 -1.05 -2.79
CA HIS A 368 -6.16 -2.05 -1.77
C HIS A 368 -6.74 -3.44 -2.03
N THR A 369 -8.07 -3.61 -2.04
CA THR A 369 -8.70 -4.93 -1.88
C THR A 369 -8.26 -5.93 -2.94
N GLN A 370 -8.16 -5.51 -4.21
CA GLN A 370 -7.75 -6.42 -5.28
C GLN A 370 -6.29 -6.85 -5.17
N ASN A 371 -5.44 -6.01 -4.57
CA ASN A 371 -4.00 -6.20 -4.43
C ASN A 371 -3.65 -6.97 -3.14
N CYS A 372 -4.47 -6.87 -2.10
CA CYS A 372 -4.30 -7.58 -0.84
C CYS A 372 -4.89 -8.99 -0.91
N HIS A 373 -4.06 -10.03 -0.87
CA HIS A 373 -4.47 -11.44 -0.86
C HIS A 373 -5.51 -11.74 0.21
N SER A 374 -5.28 -11.27 1.45
CA SER A 374 -6.22 -11.50 2.55
C SER A 374 -7.59 -10.87 2.31
N CYS A 375 -7.65 -9.62 1.81
CA CYS A 375 -8.92 -8.92 1.56
C CYS A 375 -9.65 -9.47 0.34
N ARG A 376 -8.92 -9.72 -0.76
CA ARG A 376 -9.46 -10.34 -1.97
C ARG A 376 -10.10 -11.69 -1.69
N ASN A 377 -9.43 -12.54 -0.92
CA ASN A 377 -9.95 -13.87 -0.59
C ASN A 377 -11.10 -13.82 0.41
N ALA A 378 -11.07 -12.89 1.38
CA ALA A 378 -12.19 -12.66 2.27
C ALA A 378 -13.44 -12.22 1.49
N LEU A 379 -13.30 -11.26 0.58
CA LEU A 379 -14.38 -10.78 -0.29
C LEU A 379 -14.97 -11.94 -1.13
N LYS A 380 -14.13 -12.73 -1.79
CA LYS A 380 -14.57 -13.93 -2.55
C LYS A 380 -15.32 -14.93 -1.66
N SER A 381 -14.84 -15.15 -0.43
CA SER A 381 -15.46 -16.08 0.51
C SER A 381 -16.80 -15.56 1.01
N ILE A 382 -16.91 -14.26 1.29
CA ILE A 382 -18.15 -13.57 1.66
C ILE A 382 -19.18 -13.71 0.54
N GLN A 383 -18.80 -13.43 -0.70
CA GLN A 383 -19.69 -13.55 -1.86
C GLN A 383 -20.17 -14.98 -2.09
N ARG A 384 -19.28 -15.98 -1.95
CA ARG A 384 -19.67 -17.40 -2.02
C ARG A 384 -20.63 -17.79 -0.89
N LEU A 385 -20.35 -17.34 0.33
CA LEU A 385 -21.19 -17.63 1.49
C LEU A 385 -22.61 -17.03 1.34
N GLN A 386 -22.73 -15.82 0.78
CA GLN A 386 -24.04 -15.23 0.45
C GLN A 386 -24.86 -16.15 -0.47
N TRP A 387 -24.26 -16.66 -1.55
CA TRP A 387 -24.92 -17.58 -2.48
C TRP A 387 -25.28 -18.92 -1.84
N ILE A 388 -24.39 -19.48 -1.01
CA ILE A 388 -24.66 -20.72 -0.28
C ILE A 388 -25.84 -20.54 0.67
N LEU A 389 -25.86 -19.45 1.46
CA LEU A 389 -26.96 -19.17 2.39
C LEU A 389 -28.29 -18.95 1.66
N LEU A 390 -28.28 -18.26 0.53
CA LEU A 390 -29.47 -18.08 -0.31
C LEU A 390 -29.97 -19.42 -0.88
N GLY A 391 -29.06 -20.28 -1.34
CA GLY A 391 -29.38 -21.63 -1.80
C GLY A 391 -29.98 -22.49 -0.68
N CYS A 392 -29.36 -22.49 0.50
CA CYS A 392 -29.88 -23.17 1.69
C CYS A 392 -31.27 -22.66 2.08
N PHE A 393 -31.53 -21.37 1.92
CA PHE A 393 -32.86 -20.79 2.15
C PHE A 393 -33.91 -21.33 1.19
N VAL A 394 -33.63 -21.31 -0.13
CA VAL A 394 -34.55 -21.86 -1.14
C VAL A 394 -34.81 -23.35 -0.92
N VAL A 395 -33.75 -24.14 -0.66
CA VAL A 395 -33.87 -25.57 -0.39
C VAL A 395 -34.64 -25.83 0.90
N GLY A 396 -34.29 -25.16 1.99
CA GLY A 396 -34.95 -25.36 3.29
C GLY A 396 -36.42 -24.95 3.28
N LEU A 397 -36.78 -23.86 2.59
CA LEU A 397 -38.17 -23.48 2.35
C LEU A 397 -38.93 -24.56 1.57
N SER A 398 -38.31 -25.08 0.50
CA SER A 398 -38.91 -26.14 -0.33
C SER A 398 -39.13 -27.43 0.48
N VAL A 399 -38.13 -27.83 1.28
CA VAL A 399 -38.24 -28.99 2.17
C VAL A 399 -39.36 -28.78 3.18
N ALA A 400 -39.38 -27.62 3.86
CA ALA A 400 -40.41 -27.30 4.84
C ALA A 400 -41.83 -27.33 4.26
N ALA A 401 -42.01 -26.87 3.02
CA ALA A 401 -43.29 -26.91 2.31
C ALA A 401 -43.76 -28.34 1.98
N LEU A 402 -42.81 -29.22 1.61
CA LEU A 402 -43.06 -30.62 1.24
C LEU A 402 -43.20 -31.56 2.44
N LEU A 403 -42.86 -31.13 3.66
CA LEU A 403 -42.98 -31.96 4.86
C LEU A 403 -44.43 -32.37 5.14
N PRO A 404 -44.67 -33.64 5.56
CA PRO A 404 -45.97 -34.09 6.04
C PRO A 404 -46.45 -33.29 7.26
N ASN A 405 -47.77 -33.13 7.42
CA ASN A 405 -48.37 -32.30 8.49
C ASN A 405 -47.85 -32.62 9.89
N GLN A 406 -47.63 -33.90 10.22
CA GLN A 406 -47.13 -34.33 11.54
C GLN A 406 -45.69 -33.88 11.81
N GLN A 407 -44.89 -33.66 10.76
CA GLN A 407 -43.48 -33.27 10.84
C GLN A 407 -43.25 -31.76 10.69
N ARG A 408 -44.22 -31.02 10.15
CA ARG A 408 -44.11 -29.57 9.92
C ARG A 408 -43.80 -28.78 11.19
N PHE A 409 -44.41 -29.14 12.32
CA PHE A 409 -44.19 -28.43 13.58
C PHE A 409 -42.79 -28.73 14.16
N TRP A 410 -42.42 -30.00 14.28
CA TRP A 410 -41.18 -30.40 14.97
C TRP A 410 -39.91 -30.25 14.11
N ILE A 411 -40.02 -30.36 12.79
CA ILE A 411 -38.88 -30.27 11.86
C ILE A 411 -38.96 -29.00 11.02
N GLY A 412 -40.15 -28.69 10.49
CA GLY A 412 -40.34 -27.54 9.60
C GLY A 412 -40.11 -26.20 10.30
N VAL A 413 -40.64 -26.00 11.51
CA VAL A 413 -40.47 -24.73 12.24
C VAL A 413 -39.01 -24.45 12.61
N PRO A 414 -38.24 -25.38 13.22
CA PRO A 414 -36.81 -25.16 13.47
C PRO A 414 -36.00 -24.95 12.20
N LEU A 415 -36.28 -25.72 11.14
CA LEU A 415 -35.64 -25.55 9.83
C LEU A 415 -35.87 -24.13 9.30
N MET A 416 -37.11 -23.63 9.36
CA MET A 416 -37.47 -22.27 8.96
C MET A 416 -36.71 -21.21 9.77
N GLY A 417 -36.59 -21.41 11.09
CA GLY A 417 -35.78 -20.52 11.94
C GLY A 417 -34.33 -20.45 11.52
N ILE A 418 -33.70 -21.60 11.24
CA ILE A 418 -32.30 -21.68 10.80
C ILE A 418 -32.11 -20.99 9.44
N VAL A 419 -32.99 -21.26 8.46
CA VAL A 419 -32.81 -20.66 7.13
C VAL A 419 -33.12 -19.16 7.09
N LEU A 420 -34.05 -18.67 7.92
CA LEU A 420 -34.30 -17.23 8.07
C LEU A 420 -33.13 -16.51 8.77
N LEU A 421 -32.49 -17.17 9.74
CA LEU A 421 -31.24 -16.68 10.32
C LEU A 421 -30.14 -16.63 9.26
N GLY A 422 -30.01 -17.69 8.46
CA GLY A 422 -29.07 -17.73 7.33
C GLY A 422 -29.31 -16.61 6.32
N LEU A 423 -30.57 -16.33 5.97
CA LEU A 423 -30.95 -15.22 5.09
C LEU A 423 -30.59 -13.86 5.71
N SER A 424 -30.82 -13.68 7.01
CA SER A 424 -30.42 -12.48 7.75
C SER A 424 -28.89 -12.27 7.71
N VAL A 425 -28.12 -13.34 7.89
CA VAL A 425 -26.66 -13.30 7.77
C VAL A 425 -26.24 -12.96 6.33
N ALA A 426 -26.87 -13.54 5.31
CA ALA A 426 -26.59 -13.23 3.92
C ALA A 426 -26.86 -11.76 3.59
N ALA A 427 -27.97 -11.20 4.11
CA ALA A 427 -28.30 -9.79 3.96
C ALA A 427 -27.26 -8.89 4.65
N TRP A 428 -26.85 -9.21 5.88
CA TRP A 428 -25.79 -8.47 6.57
C TRP A 428 -24.46 -8.50 5.81
N LEU A 429 -24.07 -9.67 5.29
CA LEU A 429 -22.88 -9.81 4.46
C LEU A 429 -22.94 -8.93 3.22
N ARG A 430 -24.09 -8.90 2.54
CA ARG A 430 -24.30 -8.15 1.28
C ARG A 430 -24.36 -6.64 1.49
N PHE A 431 -25.10 -6.18 2.48
CA PHE A 431 -25.45 -4.77 2.64
C PHE A 431 -24.57 -4.03 3.66
N SER A 432 -23.90 -4.75 4.58
CA SER A 432 -23.08 -4.11 5.62
C SER A 432 -21.60 -4.43 5.50
N LEU A 433 -21.22 -5.68 5.20
CA LEU A 433 -19.81 -6.09 5.18
C LEU A 433 -19.15 -5.92 3.81
N GLU A 434 -19.76 -6.44 2.75
CA GLU A 434 -19.22 -6.41 1.38
C GLU A 434 -18.90 -4.98 0.89
N PRO A 435 -19.76 -3.95 1.09
CA PRO A 435 -19.47 -2.59 0.60
C PRO A 435 -18.17 -2.01 1.15
N LYS A 436 -17.78 -2.38 2.37
CA LYS A 436 -16.55 -1.89 3.02
C LYS A 436 -15.26 -2.29 2.29
N PHE A 437 -15.32 -3.27 1.39
CA PHE A 437 -14.20 -3.67 0.53
C PHE A 437 -14.07 -2.82 -0.73
N TYR A 438 -15.11 -2.09 -1.11
CA TYR A 438 -15.18 -1.31 -2.34
C TYR A 438 -15.08 0.19 -2.07
N PHE A 439 -15.96 0.71 -1.22
CA PHE A 439 -16.10 2.14 -1.00
C PHE A 439 -16.86 2.39 0.30
N VAL A 440 -16.40 3.38 1.07
CA VAL A 440 -17.15 3.95 2.19
C VAL A 440 -16.99 5.46 2.08
N ASP A 441 -18.10 6.18 2.11
CA ASP A 441 -18.06 7.63 2.08
C ASP A 441 -17.71 8.16 3.48
N TYR A 442 -16.44 8.50 3.72
CA TYR A 442 -15.99 8.95 5.05
C TYR A 442 -16.24 10.45 5.22
N ILE A 443 -17.19 10.81 6.08
CA ILE A 443 -17.65 12.19 6.28
C ILE A 443 -17.31 12.62 7.71
N HIS A 444 -16.29 13.47 7.88
CA HIS A 444 -15.82 13.88 9.21
C HIS A 444 -16.92 14.42 10.15
N PRO A 445 -17.89 15.24 9.69
CA PRO A 445 -18.99 15.69 10.55
C PRO A 445 -19.89 14.60 11.12
N GLU A 446 -19.91 13.39 10.52
CA GLU A 446 -20.74 12.27 10.98
C GLU A 446 -20.09 11.45 12.11
N HIS A 447 -18.81 11.70 12.40
CA HIS A 447 -18.00 10.93 13.32
C HIS A 447 -17.62 11.67 14.59
#